data_AF-A0A7C6U4M6-F1
#
_entry.id   AF-A0A7C6U4M6-F1
#
_cell.length_a   1.000
_cell.length_b   1.000
_cell.length_c   1.000
_cell.angle_alpha   90.00
_cell.angle_beta   90.00
_cell.angle_gamma   90.00
#
_symmetry.space_group_name_H-M   'P 1'
#
loop_
_entity.id
_entity.type
_entity.pdbx_description
1 polymer ?
#
loop_
_entity_poly.entity_id
_entity_poly.type
_entity_poly.pdbx_seq_one_letter_code
_entity_poly.pdbx_strand_id
1 'polypeptide(L)'
;MPLGDFNKIYAPGETMPSNRVVMTEEAVLMREPGTGFSYSNVGYNLLEILIEEVTGQSFSEYIRAEILLPLGMESATFEIDKTMKPYPPTGYSLSEKPVPVYLYPSKASGGLFATAEDIASFVAAGLKENPVLSRESIEQMYQSESNKIGVYGLVFEGYGFGHYLEKLPNGLRSVSHGGQGKGIMTHFQAVPETGDAIVILTNSQRSWPFIAYVLNDWAQWRGFTSVGMGRIIWGHYLLSVVIGLLISASLLLALRMILTFYREKRIPLRLVRVGIAIILLGILIWCGFQDYLFITSVFPVLSIWLGSAIFVFSSVLLLSALLPARRK
;
A
#
# COMPACT_ATOMS: atom_id res chain seq x y z
N MET A 1 -13.11 -11.34 6.45
CA MET A 1 -12.63 -11.92 5.17
C MET A 1 -11.16 -11.56 4.99
N PRO A 2 -10.39 -12.33 4.21
CA PRO A 2 -8.97 -12.06 3.93
C PRO A 2 -8.81 -10.93 2.90
N LEU A 3 -7.55 -10.57 2.61
CA LEU A 3 -7.24 -9.60 1.56
C LEU A 3 -7.69 -10.08 0.17
N GLY A 4 -7.59 -11.38 -0.13
CA GLY A 4 -7.87 -11.97 -1.45
C GLY A 4 -6.63 -12.08 -2.35
N ASP A 5 -6.74 -12.82 -3.46
CA ASP A 5 -5.65 -12.97 -4.45
C ASP A 5 -5.64 -11.77 -5.41
N PHE A 6 -4.67 -10.88 -5.22
CA PHE A 6 -4.41 -9.74 -6.11
C PHE A 6 -3.24 -10.00 -7.08
N ASN A 7 -2.70 -11.22 -7.09
CA ASN A 7 -1.62 -11.64 -7.97
C ASN A 7 -2.11 -12.28 -9.27
N LYS A 8 -3.28 -12.92 -9.24
CA LYS A 8 -3.93 -13.51 -10.41
C LYS A 8 -4.56 -12.42 -11.29
N ILE A 9 -3.89 -12.15 -12.40
CA ILE A 9 -4.23 -11.09 -13.34
C ILE A 9 -4.33 -11.65 -14.77
N TYR A 10 -5.16 -11.01 -15.60
CA TYR A 10 -5.49 -11.46 -16.94
C TYR A 10 -5.24 -10.36 -17.97
N ALA A 11 -4.76 -10.69 -19.16
CA ALA A 11 -4.62 -9.72 -20.24
C ALA A 11 -5.99 -9.29 -20.80
N PRO A 12 -6.14 -8.07 -21.35
CA PRO A 12 -7.35 -7.69 -22.07
C PRO A 12 -7.70 -8.67 -23.19
N GLY A 13 -8.91 -9.21 -23.12
CA GLY A 13 -9.44 -10.25 -24.04
C GLY A 13 -9.08 -11.69 -23.65
N GLU A 14 -8.36 -11.92 -22.55
CA GLU A 14 -8.11 -13.26 -22.00
C GLU A 14 -9.34 -13.76 -21.24
N THR A 15 -9.67 -15.04 -21.41
CA THR A 15 -10.74 -15.69 -20.64
C THR A 15 -10.36 -15.76 -19.16
N MET A 16 -11.22 -15.23 -18.29
CA MET A 16 -11.06 -15.24 -16.85
C MET A 16 -12.30 -15.81 -16.16
N PRO A 17 -12.18 -16.41 -14.96
CA PRO A 17 -13.35 -16.85 -14.19
C PRO A 17 -14.22 -15.66 -13.80
N SER A 18 -15.50 -15.90 -13.53
CA SER A 18 -16.36 -14.86 -12.96
C SER A 18 -16.02 -14.59 -11.49
N ASN A 19 -16.34 -13.39 -11.02
CA ASN A 19 -16.20 -13.03 -9.60
C ASN A 19 -16.86 -14.08 -8.67
N ARG A 20 -18.04 -14.60 -9.01
CA ARG A 20 -18.72 -15.66 -8.24
C ARG A 20 -17.88 -16.92 -8.10
N VAL A 21 -17.24 -17.37 -9.17
CA VAL A 21 -16.37 -18.55 -9.14
C VAL A 21 -15.19 -18.29 -8.22
N VAL A 22 -14.51 -17.14 -8.34
CA VAL A 22 -13.38 -16.78 -7.45
C VAL A 22 -13.80 -16.70 -5.98
N MET A 23 -14.97 -16.12 -5.69
CA MET A 23 -15.46 -15.99 -4.31
C MET A 23 -15.82 -17.33 -3.67
N THR A 24 -16.03 -18.42 -4.43
CA THR A 24 -16.21 -19.76 -3.82
C THR A 24 -14.96 -20.25 -3.09
N GLU A 25 -13.77 -19.79 -3.49
CA GLU A 25 -12.49 -20.16 -2.89
C GLU A 25 -11.99 -19.11 -1.88
N GLU A 26 -12.22 -17.82 -2.15
CA GLU A 26 -11.62 -16.73 -1.36
C GLU A 26 -12.49 -16.18 -0.22
N ALA A 27 -13.82 -16.38 -0.27
CA ALA A 27 -14.76 -15.85 0.72
C ALA A 27 -14.74 -16.64 2.04
N VAL A 28 -13.60 -16.63 2.73
CA VAL A 28 -13.37 -17.38 3.97
C VAL A 28 -13.44 -16.46 5.20
N LEU A 29 -14.25 -16.86 6.19
CA LEU A 29 -14.37 -16.13 7.44
C LEU A 29 -13.11 -16.29 8.30
N MET A 30 -12.35 -15.20 8.44
CA MET A 30 -11.11 -15.16 9.23
C MET A 30 -11.32 -14.84 10.72
N ARG A 31 -12.45 -14.21 11.05
CA ARG A 31 -12.84 -13.79 12.41
C ARG A 31 -14.34 -13.54 12.45
N GLU A 32 -14.91 -13.55 13.64
CA GLU A 32 -16.31 -13.16 13.85
C GLU A 32 -16.56 -11.72 13.35
N PRO A 33 -17.63 -11.46 12.58
CA PRO A 33 -17.96 -10.12 12.09
C PRO A 33 -18.07 -9.09 13.22
N GLY A 34 -17.61 -7.85 12.98
CA GLY A 34 -17.68 -6.76 13.95
C GLY A 34 -16.61 -6.80 15.06
N THR A 35 -15.87 -7.90 15.25
CA THR A 35 -14.88 -8.02 16.34
C THR A 35 -13.55 -7.29 16.10
N GLY A 36 -13.29 -6.85 14.87
CA GLY A 36 -12.13 -6.01 14.56
C GLY A 36 -11.92 -5.79 13.07
N PHE A 37 -11.06 -4.82 12.74
CA PHE A 37 -10.80 -4.42 11.36
C PHE A 37 -9.73 -5.28 10.66
N SER A 38 -9.98 -5.59 9.39
CA SER A 38 -8.98 -6.10 8.44
C SER A 38 -9.39 -5.63 7.05
N TYR A 39 -8.51 -4.92 6.35
CA TYR A 39 -8.74 -4.54 4.97
C TYR A 39 -8.92 -5.80 4.10
N SER A 40 -9.88 -5.79 3.18
CA SER A 40 -10.40 -7.01 2.57
C SER A 40 -10.98 -6.75 1.17
N ASN A 41 -10.23 -7.05 0.10
CA ASN A 41 -10.75 -6.95 -1.28
C ASN A 41 -11.90 -7.94 -1.49
N VAL A 42 -11.80 -9.14 -0.90
CA VAL A 42 -12.88 -10.14 -0.88
C VAL A 42 -14.20 -9.55 -0.37
N GLY A 43 -14.13 -8.64 0.60
CA GLY A 43 -15.33 -7.97 1.14
C GLY A 43 -16.01 -7.09 0.09
N TYR A 44 -15.23 -6.29 -0.64
CA TYR A 44 -15.72 -5.47 -1.74
C TYR A 44 -16.19 -6.33 -2.93
N ASN A 45 -15.51 -7.44 -3.22
CA ASN A 45 -15.91 -8.37 -4.27
C ASN A 45 -17.22 -9.11 -3.95
N LEU A 46 -17.55 -9.29 -2.66
CA LEU A 46 -18.88 -9.76 -2.26
C LEU A 46 -19.95 -8.65 -2.41
N LEU A 47 -19.60 -7.38 -2.17
CA LEU A 47 -20.50 -6.25 -2.45
C LEU A 47 -20.83 -6.14 -3.95
N GLU A 48 -19.88 -6.46 -4.83
CA GLU A 48 -20.14 -6.60 -6.27
C GLU A 48 -21.26 -7.60 -6.54
N ILE A 49 -21.13 -8.82 -6.02
CA ILE A 49 -22.15 -9.87 -6.17
C ILE A 49 -23.50 -9.41 -5.61
N LEU A 50 -23.50 -8.77 -4.44
CA LEU A 50 -24.70 -8.26 -3.81
C LEU A 50 -25.41 -7.22 -4.69
N ILE A 51 -24.66 -6.29 -5.27
CA ILE A 51 -25.20 -5.28 -6.20
C ILE A 51 -25.82 -5.97 -7.41
N GLU A 52 -25.13 -6.94 -8.01
CA GLU A 52 -25.66 -7.70 -9.14
C GLU A 52 -26.95 -8.46 -8.81
N GLU A 53 -27.03 -9.08 -7.63
CA GLU A 53 -28.22 -9.82 -7.19
C GLU A 53 -29.42 -8.93 -6.92
N VAL A 54 -29.19 -7.79 -6.26
CA VAL A 54 -30.26 -6.86 -5.88
C VAL A 54 -30.79 -6.11 -7.09
N THR A 55 -29.91 -5.75 -8.04
CA THR A 55 -30.26 -4.88 -9.17
C THR A 55 -30.64 -5.66 -10.42
N GLY A 56 -30.18 -6.92 -10.55
CA GLY A 56 -30.31 -7.73 -11.76
C GLY A 56 -29.45 -7.25 -12.94
N GLN A 57 -28.57 -6.27 -12.72
CA GLN A 57 -27.64 -5.72 -13.72
C GLN A 57 -26.22 -6.21 -13.45
N SER A 58 -25.35 -6.24 -14.47
CA SER A 58 -23.94 -6.46 -14.21
C SER A 58 -23.35 -5.29 -13.42
N PHE A 59 -22.33 -5.56 -12.60
CA PHE A 59 -21.71 -4.50 -11.80
C PHE A 59 -21.20 -3.34 -12.66
N SER A 60 -20.56 -3.63 -13.80
CA SER A 60 -20.06 -2.60 -14.72
C SER A 60 -21.17 -1.69 -15.24
N GLU A 61 -22.30 -2.26 -15.65
CA GLU A 61 -23.44 -1.51 -16.20
C GLU A 61 -24.09 -0.66 -15.12
N TYR A 62 -24.36 -1.25 -13.95
CA TYR A 62 -24.99 -0.55 -12.83
C TYR A 62 -24.13 0.64 -12.36
N ILE A 63 -22.84 0.41 -12.10
CA ILE A 63 -21.94 1.48 -11.64
C ILE A 63 -21.79 2.57 -12.71
N ARG A 64 -21.74 2.19 -14.00
CA ARG A 64 -21.69 3.18 -15.08
C ARG A 64 -22.94 4.04 -15.13
N ALA A 65 -24.12 3.44 -15.08
CA ALA A 65 -25.40 4.13 -15.22
C ALA A 65 -25.76 4.98 -13.98
N GLU A 66 -25.55 4.43 -12.78
CA GLU A 66 -26.03 5.04 -11.53
C GLU A 66 -24.99 5.91 -10.83
N ILE A 67 -23.69 5.75 -11.15
CA ILE A 67 -22.61 6.47 -10.47
C ILE A 67 -21.73 7.24 -11.46
N LEU A 68 -21.09 6.57 -12.42
CA LEU A 68 -20.06 7.21 -13.25
C LEU A 68 -20.64 8.30 -14.15
N LEU A 69 -21.71 8.01 -14.90
CA LEU A 69 -22.31 8.98 -15.80
C LEU A 69 -22.97 10.16 -15.04
N PRO A 70 -23.76 9.95 -13.96
CA PRO A 70 -24.32 11.06 -13.18
C PRO A 70 -23.27 11.98 -12.54
N LEU A 71 -22.08 11.46 -12.26
CA LEU A 71 -20.96 12.24 -11.72
C LEU A 71 -20.03 12.82 -12.80
N GLY A 72 -20.34 12.63 -14.09
CA GLY A 72 -19.53 13.15 -15.20
C GLY A 72 -18.21 12.41 -15.43
N MET A 73 -18.10 11.16 -14.98
CA MET A 73 -16.92 10.29 -15.17
C MET A 73 -17.02 9.50 -16.48
N GLU A 74 -17.15 10.19 -17.60
CA GLU A 74 -17.54 9.58 -18.88
C GLU A 74 -16.52 8.55 -19.42
N SER A 75 -15.22 8.79 -19.17
CA SER A 75 -14.15 7.89 -19.61
C SER A 75 -13.86 6.73 -18.66
N ALA A 76 -14.45 6.74 -17.46
CA ALA A 76 -14.26 5.68 -16.49
C ALA A 76 -14.97 4.39 -16.91
N THR A 77 -14.29 3.24 -16.79
CA THR A 77 -14.79 1.94 -17.25
C THR A 77 -14.16 0.77 -16.50
N PHE A 78 -14.89 -0.34 -16.41
CA PHE A 78 -14.37 -1.64 -15.97
C PHE A 78 -14.01 -2.55 -17.16
N GLU A 79 -14.48 -2.20 -18.36
CA GLU A 79 -14.28 -2.97 -19.57
C GLU A 79 -13.16 -2.34 -20.38
N ILE A 80 -12.05 -3.07 -20.54
CA ILE A 80 -10.89 -2.66 -21.34
C ILE A 80 -10.59 -3.74 -22.37
N ASP A 81 -10.49 -3.31 -23.63
CA ASP A 81 -9.93 -4.11 -24.71
C ASP A 81 -8.79 -3.36 -25.42
N LYS A 82 -8.08 -4.06 -26.31
CA LYS A 82 -6.92 -3.52 -27.03
C LYS A 82 -7.24 -2.41 -28.04
N THR A 83 -8.51 -2.15 -28.30
CA THR A 83 -8.99 -1.15 -29.27
C THR A 83 -9.33 0.19 -28.60
N MET A 84 -9.38 0.25 -27.27
CA MET A 84 -9.68 1.47 -26.51
C MET A 84 -8.73 2.62 -26.87
N LYS A 85 -9.29 3.83 -26.99
CA LYS A 85 -8.54 5.07 -27.21
C LYS A 85 -9.03 6.20 -26.29
N PRO A 86 -8.12 6.88 -25.55
CA PRO A 86 -6.72 6.51 -25.35
C PRO A 86 -6.61 5.17 -24.60
N TYR A 87 -5.58 4.39 -24.91
CA TYR A 87 -5.31 3.15 -24.19
C TYR A 87 -4.63 3.45 -22.84
N PRO A 88 -4.92 2.71 -21.75
CA PRO A 88 -4.26 2.95 -20.47
C PRO A 88 -2.74 2.84 -20.56
N PRO A 89 -1.99 3.65 -19.79
CA PRO A 89 -0.53 3.65 -19.86
C PRO A 89 0.06 2.35 -19.33
N THR A 90 1.21 1.95 -19.88
CA THR A 90 2.03 0.87 -19.34
C THR A 90 2.49 1.21 -17.92
N GLY A 91 2.27 0.30 -16.99
CA GLY A 91 2.78 0.40 -15.61
C GLY A 91 4.23 -0.05 -15.49
N TYR A 92 4.87 0.25 -14.37
CA TYR A 92 6.26 -0.17 -14.10
C TYR A 92 6.39 -0.81 -12.73
N SER A 93 6.93 -2.03 -12.71
CA SER A 93 7.05 -2.81 -11.47
C SER A 93 8.09 -2.22 -10.51
N LEU A 94 8.18 -2.78 -9.31
CA LEU A 94 9.25 -2.47 -8.36
C LEU A 94 10.67 -2.63 -8.93
N SER A 95 10.85 -3.45 -9.96
CA SER A 95 12.12 -3.66 -10.66
C SER A 95 12.25 -2.86 -11.96
N GLU A 96 11.39 -1.85 -12.16
CA GLU A 96 11.32 -1.00 -13.36
C GLU A 96 10.99 -1.77 -14.65
N LYS A 97 10.55 -3.02 -14.52
CA LYS A 97 10.06 -3.79 -15.66
C LYS A 97 8.67 -3.30 -16.09
N PRO A 98 8.41 -3.17 -17.41
CA PRO A 98 7.10 -2.80 -17.89
C PRO A 98 6.06 -3.85 -17.50
N VAL A 99 4.89 -3.38 -17.06
CA VAL A 99 3.72 -4.16 -16.70
C VAL A 99 2.61 -3.75 -17.68
N PRO A 100 2.23 -4.65 -18.61
CA PRO A 100 1.10 -4.41 -19.50
C PRO A 100 -0.20 -4.19 -18.73
N VAL A 101 -1.19 -3.58 -19.37
CA VAL A 101 -2.56 -3.50 -18.83
C VAL A 101 -3.08 -4.90 -18.53
N TYR A 102 -3.73 -5.05 -17.39
CA TYR A 102 -4.29 -6.31 -16.93
C TYR A 102 -5.61 -6.09 -16.19
N LEU A 103 -6.37 -7.16 -16.02
CA LEU A 103 -7.69 -7.21 -15.43
C LEU A 103 -7.73 -8.20 -14.27
N TYR A 104 -8.66 -7.97 -13.35
CA TYR A 104 -9.03 -8.89 -12.28
C TYR A 104 -10.40 -9.53 -12.58
N PRO A 105 -10.65 -10.77 -12.14
CA PRO A 105 -11.98 -11.38 -12.20
C PRO A 105 -13.05 -10.56 -11.47
N SER A 106 -12.68 -9.89 -10.38
CA SER A 106 -13.55 -9.03 -9.59
C SER A 106 -13.23 -7.55 -9.85
N LYS A 107 -14.26 -6.73 -9.94
CA LYS A 107 -14.19 -5.33 -10.36
C LYS A 107 -14.25 -4.36 -9.17
N ALA A 108 -15.04 -4.65 -8.14
CA ALA A 108 -15.35 -3.68 -7.08
C ALA A 108 -14.16 -3.29 -6.21
N SER A 109 -13.20 -4.20 -5.97
CA SER A 109 -12.05 -3.93 -5.09
C SER A 109 -10.89 -3.18 -5.77
N GLY A 110 -10.89 -3.06 -7.10
CA GLY A 110 -9.77 -2.42 -7.81
C GLY A 110 -9.75 -2.54 -9.33
N GLY A 111 -10.89 -2.81 -9.97
CA GLY A 111 -10.99 -3.01 -11.42
C GLY A 111 -11.33 -1.77 -12.25
N LEU A 112 -11.53 -0.61 -11.61
CA LEU A 112 -11.91 0.61 -12.32
C LEU A 112 -10.69 1.23 -13.03
N PHE A 113 -10.83 1.47 -14.33
CA PHE A 113 -9.95 2.32 -15.10
C PHE A 113 -10.58 3.71 -15.20
N ALA A 114 -9.82 4.73 -14.84
CA ALA A 114 -10.29 6.11 -14.81
C ALA A 114 -9.12 7.07 -15.02
N THR A 115 -9.42 8.24 -15.56
CA THR A 115 -8.46 9.35 -15.64
C THR A 115 -8.37 10.10 -14.31
N ALA A 116 -7.37 10.97 -14.16
CA ALA A 116 -7.30 11.84 -13.00
C ALA A 116 -8.50 12.80 -12.93
N GLU A 117 -9.05 13.19 -14.08
CA GLU A 117 -10.23 14.04 -14.19
C GLU A 117 -11.51 13.31 -13.74
N ASP A 118 -11.71 12.06 -14.17
CA ASP A 118 -12.81 11.22 -13.68
C ASP A 118 -12.77 11.09 -12.14
N ILE A 119 -11.60 10.75 -11.59
CA ILE A 119 -11.46 10.61 -10.13
C ILE A 119 -11.60 11.97 -9.43
N ALA A 120 -11.17 13.08 -10.04
CA ALA A 120 -11.41 14.42 -9.49
C ALA A 120 -12.91 14.75 -9.43
N SER A 121 -13.69 14.38 -10.45
CA SER A 121 -15.15 14.51 -10.46
C SER A 121 -15.79 13.68 -9.35
N PHE A 122 -15.35 12.43 -9.17
CA PHE A 122 -15.79 11.58 -8.05
C PHE A 122 -15.51 12.23 -6.69
N VAL A 123 -14.28 12.70 -6.47
CA VAL A 123 -13.87 13.31 -5.20
C VAL A 123 -14.64 14.61 -4.96
N ALA A 124 -14.79 15.47 -5.97
CA ALA A 124 -15.57 16.70 -5.87
C ALA A 124 -17.05 16.45 -5.55
N ALA A 125 -17.64 15.37 -6.10
CA ALA A 125 -18.99 14.96 -5.76
C ALA A 125 -19.12 14.56 -4.29
N GLY A 126 -18.07 13.99 -3.69
CA GLY A 126 -18.02 13.68 -2.26
C GLY A 126 -17.94 14.90 -1.33
N LEU A 127 -17.71 16.12 -1.84
CA LEU A 127 -17.58 17.32 -1.00
C LEU A 127 -18.90 18.10 -0.85
N LYS A 128 -19.93 17.71 -1.59
CA LYS A 128 -21.23 18.40 -1.67
C LYS A 128 -22.35 17.40 -1.94
N GLU A 129 -23.59 17.84 -1.80
CA GLU A 129 -24.72 17.06 -2.30
C GLU A 129 -24.63 16.90 -3.83
N ASN A 130 -25.02 15.73 -4.33
CA ASN A 130 -24.92 15.38 -5.75
C ASN A 130 -26.09 14.45 -6.17
N PRO A 131 -26.26 14.18 -7.48
CA PRO A 131 -27.37 13.37 -7.97
C PRO A 131 -27.39 11.89 -7.53
N VAL A 132 -26.28 11.37 -6.98
CA VAL A 132 -26.11 9.96 -6.61
C VAL A 132 -26.32 9.75 -5.11
N LEU A 133 -25.77 10.63 -4.27
CA LEU A 133 -25.83 10.53 -2.82
C LEU A 133 -26.29 11.85 -2.18
N SER A 134 -27.17 11.73 -1.17
CA SER A 134 -27.53 12.85 -0.32
C SER A 134 -26.35 13.28 0.56
N ARG A 135 -26.42 14.49 1.12
CA ARG A 135 -25.38 14.97 2.04
C ARG A 135 -25.22 14.05 3.26
N GLU A 136 -26.33 13.53 3.78
CA GLU A 136 -26.33 12.62 4.94
C GLU A 136 -25.62 11.31 4.63
N SER A 137 -25.85 10.73 3.45
CA SER A 137 -25.15 9.50 3.03
C SER A 137 -23.65 9.72 2.85
N ILE A 138 -23.24 10.88 2.32
CA ILE A 138 -21.83 11.26 2.21
C ILE A 138 -21.20 11.41 3.60
N GLU A 139 -21.87 12.08 4.53
CA GLU A 139 -21.37 12.19 5.91
C GLU A 139 -21.25 10.83 6.59
N GLN A 140 -22.21 9.93 6.37
CA GLN A 140 -22.12 8.55 6.87
C GLN A 140 -20.93 7.80 6.27
N MET A 141 -20.66 7.96 4.97
CA MET A 141 -19.50 7.37 4.30
C MET A 141 -18.17 7.85 4.93
N TYR A 142 -18.14 9.08 5.45
CA TYR A 142 -16.98 9.69 6.10
C TYR A 142 -16.99 9.58 7.63
N GLN A 143 -17.89 8.79 8.21
CA GLN A 143 -17.84 8.42 9.62
C GLN A 143 -16.92 7.22 9.84
N SER A 144 -16.23 7.21 10.98
CA SER A 144 -15.33 6.11 11.31
C SER A 144 -16.12 4.90 11.82
N GLU A 145 -16.02 3.80 11.09
CA GLU A 145 -16.52 2.48 11.49
C GLU A 145 -15.47 1.73 12.33
N SER A 146 -14.20 2.09 12.19
CA SER A 146 -13.13 1.55 13.02
C SER A 146 -11.95 2.50 13.17
N ASN A 147 -11.51 2.70 14.41
CA ASN A 147 -10.29 3.44 14.73
C ASN A 147 -9.08 2.51 14.97
N LYS A 148 -9.25 1.18 14.85
CA LYS A 148 -8.20 0.19 15.09
C LYS A 148 -7.81 -0.52 13.79
N ILE A 149 -7.18 0.22 12.90
CA ILE A 149 -6.92 -0.17 11.51
C ILE A 149 -5.54 -0.81 11.28
N GLY A 150 -4.91 -1.34 12.34
CA GLY A 150 -3.63 -2.06 12.24
C GLY A 150 -2.49 -1.17 11.74
N VAL A 151 -1.70 -1.67 10.77
CA VAL A 151 -0.54 -0.94 10.22
C VAL A 151 -0.91 0.39 9.57
N TYR A 152 -2.14 0.51 9.04
CA TYR A 152 -2.65 1.76 8.47
C TYR A 152 -2.78 2.86 9.54
N GLY A 153 -2.86 2.50 10.82
CA GLY A 153 -2.87 3.43 11.96
C GLY A 153 -1.57 4.24 12.11
N LEU A 154 -0.50 3.85 11.41
CA LEU A 154 0.72 4.64 11.31
C LEU A 154 0.50 5.94 10.52
N VAL A 155 -0.52 6.00 9.68
CA VAL A 155 -0.77 7.10 8.73
C VAL A 155 -2.15 7.72 8.96
N PHE A 156 -3.16 6.89 9.18
CA PHE A 156 -4.56 7.30 9.32
C PHE A 156 -5.10 7.02 10.73
N GLU A 157 -6.23 7.61 11.09
CA GLU A 157 -6.86 7.44 12.41
C GLU A 157 -8.03 6.45 12.38
N GLY A 158 -8.69 6.29 11.22
CA GLY A 158 -9.80 5.36 11.09
C GLY A 158 -10.14 4.99 9.65
N TYR A 159 -11.16 4.15 9.52
CA TYR A 159 -11.72 3.71 8.24
C TYR A 159 -13.25 3.81 8.29
N GLY A 160 -13.83 4.47 7.29
CA GLY A 160 -15.27 4.55 7.04
C GLY A 160 -15.69 3.62 5.90
N PHE A 161 -16.77 3.96 5.19
CA PHE A 161 -17.16 3.18 4.02
C PHE A 161 -16.27 3.52 2.82
N GLY A 162 -15.19 2.74 2.63
CA GLY A 162 -14.28 2.89 1.49
C GLY A 162 -13.28 4.04 1.60
N HIS A 163 -13.13 4.63 2.78
CA HIS A 163 -12.28 5.81 2.99
C HIS A 163 -11.45 5.66 4.25
N TYR A 164 -10.15 5.96 4.15
CA TYR A 164 -9.32 6.25 5.30
C TYR A 164 -9.61 7.66 5.81
N LEU A 165 -9.61 7.82 7.13
CA LEU A 165 -9.98 9.04 7.81
C LEU A 165 -8.82 9.51 8.68
N GLU A 166 -8.60 10.82 8.72
CA GLU A 166 -7.66 11.45 9.65
C GLU A 166 -8.15 12.84 10.08
N LYS A 167 -7.61 13.32 11.19
CA LYS A 167 -7.72 14.71 11.62
C LYS A 167 -6.41 15.44 11.35
N LEU A 168 -6.48 16.50 10.57
CA LEU A 168 -5.33 17.33 10.24
C LEU A 168 -4.86 18.15 11.46
N PRO A 169 -3.62 18.66 11.47
CA PRO A 169 -3.08 19.45 12.59
C PRO A 169 -3.93 20.67 12.97
N ASN A 170 -4.63 21.27 11.99
CA ASN A 170 -5.55 22.40 12.20
C ASN A 170 -6.96 21.98 12.66
N GLY A 171 -7.18 20.67 12.87
CA GLY A 171 -8.42 20.10 13.38
C GLY A 171 -9.47 19.75 12.32
N LEU A 172 -9.23 20.03 11.04
CA LEU A 172 -10.13 19.65 9.95
C LEU A 172 -10.08 18.14 9.69
N ARG A 173 -11.20 17.56 9.26
CA ARG A 173 -11.25 16.18 8.81
C ARG A 173 -10.64 16.07 7.41
N SER A 174 -9.90 14.98 7.18
CA SER A 174 -9.49 14.61 5.84
C SER A 174 -9.85 13.16 5.55
N VAL A 175 -10.25 12.93 4.30
CA VAL A 175 -10.69 11.64 3.78
C VAL A 175 -9.83 11.27 2.58
N SER A 176 -9.46 10.01 2.46
CA SER A 176 -8.56 9.56 1.41
C SER A 176 -8.76 8.09 1.08
N HIS A 177 -8.26 7.69 -0.08
CA HIS A 177 -8.03 6.28 -0.35
C HIS A 177 -6.82 6.13 -1.28
N GLY A 178 -6.00 5.11 -0.99
CA GLY A 178 -4.88 4.70 -1.83
C GLY A 178 -5.24 3.50 -2.70
N GLY A 179 -4.62 3.37 -3.85
CA GLY A 179 -4.70 2.19 -4.70
C GLY A 179 -3.31 1.68 -5.04
N GLN A 180 -3.15 0.36 -5.01
CA GLN A 180 -1.91 -0.27 -5.39
C GLN A 180 -2.18 -1.53 -6.20
N GLY A 181 -1.68 -1.53 -7.43
CA GLY A 181 -1.67 -2.68 -8.32
C GLY A 181 -0.25 -3.06 -8.74
N LYS A 182 -0.14 -4.05 -9.64
CA LYS A 182 1.09 -4.28 -10.40
C LYS A 182 1.31 -3.09 -11.34
N GLY A 183 2.48 -2.49 -11.29
CA GLY A 183 2.83 -1.35 -12.15
C GLY A 183 2.20 0.01 -11.81
N ILE A 184 1.17 0.10 -10.97
CA ILE A 184 0.36 1.33 -10.79
C ILE A 184 0.17 1.65 -9.30
N MET A 185 0.21 2.93 -8.95
CA MET A 185 -0.18 3.45 -7.63
C MET A 185 -1.01 4.71 -7.77
N THR A 186 -2.07 4.80 -6.99
CA THR A 186 -3.03 5.91 -7.03
C THR A 186 -3.32 6.41 -5.62
N HIS A 187 -3.72 7.66 -5.50
CA HIS A 187 -4.17 8.23 -4.25
C HIS A 187 -5.07 9.43 -4.52
N PHE A 188 -6.09 9.61 -3.69
CA PHE A 188 -6.72 10.91 -3.54
C PHE A 188 -6.77 11.28 -2.06
N GLN A 189 -6.76 12.59 -1.82
CA GLN A 189 -6.96 13.19 -0.50
C GLN A 189 -7.94 14.35 -0.65
N ALA A 190 -8.89 14.48 0.28
CA ALA A 190 -9.84 15.58 0.32
C ALA A 190 -10.10 16.09 1.74
N VAL A 191 -10.46 17.37 1.85
CA VAL A 191 -10.79 18.07 3.09
C VAL A 191 -12.18 18.69 2.91
N PRO A 192 -13.26 17.93 3.20
CA PRO A 192 -14.63 18.32 2.89
C PRO A 192 -15.02 19.72 3.36
N GLU A 193 -14.57 20.11 4.55
CA GLU A 193 -14.88 21.40 5.18
C GLU A 193 -14.38 22.61 4.38
N THR A 194 -13.34 22.42 3.56
CA THR A 194 -12.73 23.50 2.74
C THR A 194 -13.04 23.35 1.25
N GLY A 195 -13.57 22.21 0.84
CA GLY A 195 -13.75 21.87 -0.58
C GLY A 195 -12.45 21.53 -1.31
N ASP A 196 -11.34 21.37 -0.57
CA ASP A 196 -10.03 21.08 -1.16
C ASP A 196 -9.84 19.59 -1.41
N ALA A 197 -9.26 19.26 -2.56
CA ALA A 197 -8.90 17.90 -2.92
C ALA A 197 -7.68 17.86 -3.85
N ILE A 198 -7.01 16.71 -3.85
CA ILE A 198 -5.93 16.37 -4.78
C ILE A 198 -6.06 14.90 -5.19
N VAL A 199 -5.85 14.63 -6.48
CA VAL A 199 -5.84 13.30 -7.08
C VAL A 199 -4.49 13.07 -7.73
N ILE A 200 -3.87 11.92 -7.44
CA ILE A 200 -2.54 11.55 -7.92
C ILE A 200 -2.62 10.14 -8.49
N LEU A 201 -2.41 9.99 -9.80
CA LEU A 201 -2.29 8.70 -10.48
C LEU A 201 -0.87 8.54 -11.01
N THR A 202 -0.25 7.39 -10.74
CA THR A 202 1.12 7.10 -11.19
C THR A 202 1.21 5.71 -11.79
N ASN A 203 2.01 5.57 -12.85
CA ASN A 203 2.27 4.30 -13.49
C ASN A 203 3.56 3.64 -12.98
N SER A 204 3.83 3.74 -11.69
CA SER A 204 4.98 3.09 -11.04
C SER A 204 4.60 2.49 -9.70
N GLN A 205 5.10 1.28 -9.40
CA GLN A 205 4.99 0.68 -8.07
C GLN A 205 5.94 1.29 -7.03
N ARG A 206 6.72 2.31 -7.39
CA ARG A 206 7.65 2.97 -6.45
C ARG A 206 7.13 4.31 -5.93
N SER A 207 5.86 4.62 -6.14
CA SER A 207 5.34 5.97 -6.01
C SER A 207 4.95 6.41 -4.61
N TRP A 208 4.85 5.53 -3.60
CA TRP A 208 4.42 5.96 -2.26
C TRP A 208 5.25 7.12 -1.67
N PRO A 209 6.59 7.12 -1.72
CA PRO A 209 7.38 8.27 -1.29
C PRO A 209 7.11 9.53 -2.12
N PHE A 210 6.97 9.39 -3.45
CA PHE A 210 6.65 10.52 -4.33
C PHE A 210 5.29 11.13 -4.00
N ILE A 211 4.26 10.29 -3.86
CA ILE A 211 2.91 10.69 -3.44
C ILE A 211 2.97 11.42 -2.09
N ALA A 212 3.75 10.90 -1.13
CA ALA A 212 3.89 11.55 0.17
C ALA A 212 4.52 12.95 0.08
N TYR A 213 5.54 13.16 -0.77
CA TYR A 213 6.12 14.49 -1.00
C TYR A 213 5.11 15.45 -1.65
N VAL A 214 4.43 15.01 -2.72
CA VAL A 214 3.40 15.83 -3.40
C VAL A 214 2.28 16.23 -2.43
N LEU A 215 1.81 15.29 -1.61
CA LEU A 215 0.78 15.55 -0.60
C LEU A 215 1.26 16.51 0.50
N ASN A 216 2.50 16.38 0.94
CA ASN A 216 3.08 17.28 1.93
C ASN A 216 3.18 18.72 1.38
N ASP A 217 3.66 18.87 0.14
CA ASP A 217 3.78 20.18 -0.51
C ASP A 217 2.40 20.81 -0.75
N TRP A 218 1.43 20.01 -1.19
CA TRP A 218 0.03 20.44 -1.32
C TRP A 218 -0.57 20.87 0.02
N ALA A 219 -0.36 20.09 1.09
CA ALA A 219 -0.86 20.42 2.42
C ALA A 219 -0.26 21.72 2.96
N GLN A 220 1.03 21.97 2.74
CA GLN A 220 1.67 23.23 3.10
C GLN A 220 1.12 24.40 2.27
N TRP A 221 0.97 24.22 0.97
CA TRP A 221 0.40 25.22 0.07
C TRP A 221 -1.03 25.62 0.45
N ARG A 222 -1.86 24.65 0.89
CA ARG A 222 -3.23 24.89 1.38
C ARG A 222 -3.32 25.39 2.83
N GLY A 223 -2.21 25.41 3.57
CA GLY A 223 -2.21 25.84 4.98
C GLY A 223 -2.68 24.76 5.97
N PHE A 224 -2.68 23.49 5.58
CA PHE A 224 -3.00 22.35 6.45
C PHE A 224 -1.82 21.88 7.32
N THR A 225 -0.62 22.42 7.08
CA THR A 225 0.66 22.01 7.68
C THR A 225 1.18 20.65 7.17
N SER A 226 0.39 19.58 7.28
CA SER A 226 0.75 18.24 6.81
C SER A 226 -0.48 17.32 6.75
N VAL A 227 -0.40 16.24 5.96
CA VAL A 227 -1.33 15.12 6.00
C VAL A 227 -0.63 13.85 6.49
N GLY A 228 -1.39 12.84 6.92
CA GLY A 228 -0.89 11.61 7.52
C GLY A 228 0.11 10.88 6.62
N MET A 229 -0.14 10.87 5.30
CA MET A 229 0.77 10.28 4.29
C MET A 229 2.19 10.88 4.34
N GLY A 230 2.35 12.11 4.81
CA GLY A 230 3.65 12.73 5.04
C GLY A 230 4.55 11.98 6.04
N ARG A 231 3.99 11.11 6.90
CA ARG A 231 4.77 10.24 7.81
C ARG A 231 5.65 9.23 7.05
N ILE A 232 5.33 8.93 5.79
CA ILE A 232 6.20 8.10 4.92
C ILE A 232 7.56 8.78 4.73
N ILE A 233 7.62 10.12 4.62
CA ILE A 233 8.87 10.88 4.48
C ILE A 233 9.74 10.70 5.72
N TRP A 234 9.16 10.81 6.91
CA TRP A 234 9.86 10.55 8.18
C TRP A 234 10.35 9.11 8.28
N GLY A 235 9.51 8.15 7.86
CA GLY A 235 9.89 6.74 7.77
C GLY A 235 11.08 6.51 6.85
N HIS A 236 11.16 7.25 5.73
CA HIS A 236 12.31 7.22 4.83
C HIS A 236 13.60 7.63 5.54
N TYR A 237 13.61 8.79 6.21
CA TYR A 237 14.79 9.27 6.94
C TYR A 237 15.19 8.32 8.08
N LEU A 238 14.22 7.87 8.88
CA LEU A 238 14.47 6.91 9.95
C LEU A 238 15.13 5.63 9.42
N LEU A 239 14.60 5.10 8.33
CA LEU A 239 15.12 3.88 7.72
C LEU A 239 16.53 4.09 7.16
N SER A 240 16.81 5.24 6.53
CA SER A 240 18.17 5.61 6.09
C SER A 240 19.15 5.68 7.27
N VAL A 241 18.76 6.25 8.40
CA VAL A 241 19.59 6.30 9.62
C VAL A 241 19.86 4.89 10.14
N VAL A 242 18.84 4.03 10.24
CA VAL A 242 19.01 2.63 10.66
C VAL A 242 19.97 1.87 9.75
N ILE A 243 19.83 2.03 8.44
CA ILE A 243 20.75 1.44 7.45
C ILE A 243 22.18 1.95 7.67
N GLY A 244 22.36 3.27 7.82
CA GLY A 244 23.66 3.88 8.06
C GLY A 244 24.31 3.39 9.36
N LEU A 245 23.54 3.19 10.42
CA LEU A 245 24.02 2.63 11.69
C LEU A 245 24.45 1.17 11.54
N LEU A 246 23.68 0.34 10.83
CA LEU A 246 24.04 -1.06 10.56
C LEU A 246 25.34 -1.17 9.75
N ILE A 247 25.50 -0.35 8.71
CA ILE A 247 26.72 -0.30 7.89
C ILE A 247 27.90 0.17 8.76
N SER A 248 27.74 1.25 9.53
CA SER A 248 28.79 1.78 10.39
C SER A 248 29.23 0.78 11.46
N ALA A 249 28.28 0.10 12.10
CA ALA A 249 28.56 -0.96 13.06
C ALA A 249 29.31 -2.13 12.42
N SER A 250 28.92 -2.53 11.21
CA SER A 250 29.60 -3.59 10.43
C SER A 250 31.04 -3.21 10.13
N LEU A 251 31.29 -1.98 9.67
CA LEU A 251 32.63 -1.47 9.37
C LEU A 251 33.50 -1.40 10.62
N LEU A 252 32.96 -0.91 11.75
CA LEU A 252 33.69 -0.85 13.02
C LEU A 252 34.05 -2.23 13.55
N LEU A 253 33.14 -3.21 13.44
CA LEU A 253 33.40 -4.60 13.83
C LEU A 253 34.47 -5.24 12.94
N ALA A 254 34.38 -5.05 11.63
CA ALA A 254 35.37 -5.54 10.68
C ALA A 254 36.75 -4.90 10.92
N LEU A 255 36.80 -3.57 11.13
CA LEU A 255 38.04 -2.84 11.41
C LEU A 255 38.68 -3.30 12.72
N ARG A 256 37.89 -3.47 13.80
CA ARG A 256 38.40 -4.03 15.06
C ARG A 256 38.98 -5.42 14.85
N MET A 257 38.30 -6.27 14.09
CA MET A 257 38.77 -7.62 13.78
C MET A 257 40.13 -7.59 13.08
N ILE A 258 40.34 -6.67 12.13
CA ILE A 258 41.60 -6.48 11.41
C ILE A 258 42.71 -5.91 12.31
N LEU A 259 42.43 -4.79 12.99
CA LEU A 259 43.44 -4.02 13.72
C LEU A 259 43.89 -4.69 15.01
N THR A 260 42.93 -5.22 15.76
CA THR A 260 43.21 -5.68 17.12
C THR A 260 43.44 -7.18 17.22
N PHE A 261 43.26 -7.96 16.13
CA PHE A 261 43.28 -9.43 16.13
C PHE A 261 42.68 -9.98 17.45
N TYR A 262 41.57 -9.36 17.88
CA TYR A 262 41.29 -9.25 19.31
C TYR A 262 40.58 -10.49 19.81
N ARG A 263 41.14 -11.06 20.88
CA ARG A 263 40.60 -12.24 21.55
C ARG A 263 39.53 -11.81 22.55
N GLU A 264 38.26 -11.99 22.19
CA GLU A 264 37.18 -11.86 23.17
C GLU A 264 37.10 -13.15 24.01
N LYS A 265 37.55 -13.10 25.27
CA LYS A 265 37.63 -14.28 26.17
C LYS A 265 36.28 -14.71 26.77
N ARG A 266 35.23 -13.89 26.66
CA ARG A 266 33.92 -14.16 27.26
C ARG A 266 33.04 -14.98 26.32
N ILE A 267 33.03 -16.30 26.51
CA ILE A 267 32.15 -17.27 25.83
C ILE A 267 30.68 -16.81 25.75
N PRO A 268 30.02 -16.28 26.82
CA PRO A 268 28.61 -15.90 26.72
C PRO A 268 28.36 -14.79 25.68
N LEU A 269 29.29 -13.85 25.53
CA LEU A 269 29.12 -12.74 24.59
C LEU A 269 29.22 -13.20 23.12
N ARG A 270 30.00 -14.26 22.86
CA ARG A 270 30.08 -14.88 21.52
C ARG A 270 28.80 -15.61 21.15
N LEU A 271 28.23 -16.37 22.08
CA LEU A 271 26.97 -17.10 21.85
C LEU A 271 25.82 -16.13 21.59
N VAL A 272 25.76 -15.01 22.32
CA VAL A 272 24.79 -13.94 22.06
C VAL A 272 24.94 -13.39 20.64
N ARG A 273 26.17 -13.12 20.19
CA ARG A 273 26.40 -12.65 18.81
C ARG A 273 25.93 -13.68 17.78
N VAL A 274 26.36 -14.93 17.90
CA VAL A 274 25.94 -16.00 16.98
C VAL A 274 24.41 -16.10 16.94
N GLY A 275 23.74 -16.06 18.11
CA GLY A 275 22.28 -16.07 18.19
C GLY A 275 21.63 -14.91 17.43
N ILE A 276 22.11 -13.67 17.63
CA ILE A 276 21.60 -12.49 16.91
C ILE A 276 21.80 -12.64 15.40
N ALA A 277 22.99 -13.06 14.95
CA ALA A 277 23.27 -13.23 13.53
C ALA A 277 22.36 -14.28 12.87
N ILE A 278 22.14 -15.42 13.54
CA ILE A 278 21.26 -16.48 13.04
C ILE A 278 19.81 -15.98 12.95
N ILE A 279 19.32 -15.27 13.97
CA ILE A 279 17.96 -14.70 13.95
C ILE A 279 17.79 -13.73 12.78
N LEU A 280 18.74 -12.80 12.60
CA LEU A 280 18.68 -11.81 11.52
C LEU A 280 18.72 -12.47 10.13
N LEU A 281 19.60 -13.46 9.92
CA LEU A 281 19.65 -14.22 8.67
C LEU A 281 18.35 -15.02 8.45
N GLY A 282 17.80 -15.62 9.51
CA GLY A 282 16.52 -16.32 9.47
C GLY A 282 15.37 -15.41 9.05
N ILE A 283 15.32 -14.18 9.57
CA ILE A 283 14.33 -13.16 9.17
C ILE A 283 14.49 -12.82 7.68
N LEU A 284 15.72 -12.61 7.20
CA LEU A 284 15.97 -12.30 5.78
C LEU A 284 15.53 -13.44 4.86
N ILE A 285 15.81 -14.69 5.25
CA ILE A 285 15.37 -15.87 4.50
C ILE A 285 13.84 -15.91 4.48
N TRP A 286 13.18 -15.75 5.62
CA TRP A 286 11.72 -15.72 5.71
C TRP A 286 11.10 -14.61 4.84
N CYS A 287 11.67 -13.41 4.86
CA CYS A 287 11.27 -12.30 4.00
C CYS A 287 11.39 -12.64 2.51
N GLY A 288 12.44 -13.37 2.10
CA GLY A 288 12.63 -13.82 0.73
C GLY A 288 11.57 -14.80 0.22
N PHE A 289 10.81 -15.43 1.12
CA PHE A 289 9.70 -16.35 0.80
C PHE A 289 8.32 -15.68 0.89
N GLN A 290 8.22 -14.38 1.15
CA GLN A 290 6.94 -13.68 1.18
C GLN A 290 6.60 -13.09 -0.19
N ASP A 291 5.37 -13.33 -0.67
CA ASP A 291 4.86 -12.73 -1.91
C ASP A 291 4.65 -11.22 -1.79
N TYR A 292 4.40 -10.75 -0.57
CA TYR A 292 4.19 -9.34 -0.28
C TYR A 292 4.81 -8.94 1.06
N LEU A 293 5.56 -7.85 1.05
CA LEU A 293 6.08 -7.20 2.24
C LEU A 293 5.69 -5.72 2.22
N PHE A 294 4.96 -5.30 3.25
CA PHE A 294 4.51 -3.91 3.40
C PHE A 294 5.68 -2.91 3.31
N ILE A 295 6.82 -3.22 3.96
CA ILE A 295 8.01 -2.35 3.92
C ILE A 295 8.59 -2.22 2.50
N THR A 296 8.60 -3.30 1.72
CA THR A 296 9.08 -3.29 0.33
C THR A 296 8.11 -2.51 -0.56
N SER A 297 6.83 -2.54 -0.24
CA SER A 297 5.80 -1.77 -0.91
C SER A 297 5.98 -0.27 -0.71
N VAL A 298 6.14 0.16 0.55
CA VAL A 298 6.22 1.58 0.92
C VAL A 298 7.62 2.17 0.65
N PHE A 299 8.67 1.39 0.88
CA PHE A 299 10.07 1.81 0.76
C PHE A 299 10.90 0.89 -0.14
N PRO A 300 10.57 0.79 -1.44
CA PRO A 300 11.10 -0.25 -2.31
C PRO A 300 12.62 -0.20 -2.53
N VAL A 301 13.22 0.99 -2.51
CA VAL A 301 14.67 1.14 -2.63
C VAL A 301 15.34 0.89 -1.29
N LEU A 302 14.84 1.51 -0.21
CA LEU A 302 15.46 1.38 1.12
C LEU A 302 15.30 -0.03 1.70
N SER A 303 14.25 -0.78 1.36
CA SER A 303 14.10 -2.16 1.84
C SER A 303 15.21 -3.08 1.32
N ILE A 304 15.68 -2.87 0.08
CA ILE A 304 16.82 -3.60 -0.50
C ILE A 304 18.11 -3.25 0.25
N TRP A 305 18.34 -1.96 0.51
CA TRP A 305 19.49 -1.50 1.30
C TRP A 305 19.45 -2.00 2.74
N LEU A 306 18.28 -2.03 3.35
CA LEU A 306 18.06 -2.59 4.69
C LEU A 306 18.38 -4.08 4.71
N GLY A 307 17.83 -4.86 3.78
CA GLY A 307 18.12 -6.28 3.67
C GLY A 307 19.61 -6.55 3.50
N SER A 308 20.27 -5.78 2.63
CA SER A 308 21.72 -5.87 2.38
C SER A 308 22.54 -5.50 3.63
N ALA A 309 22.16 -4.43 4.33
CA ALA A 309 22.84 -3.99 5.54
C ALA A 309 22.69 -4.99 6.69
N ILE A 310 21.49 -5.57 6.86
CA ILE A 310 21.24 -6.64 7.84
C ILE A 310 22.08 -7.88 7.50
N PHE A 311 22.15 -8.26 6.22
CA PHE A 311 22.96 -9.40 5.78
C PHE A 311 24.44 -9.20 6.11
N VAL A 312 25.03 -8.08 5.67
CA VAL A 312 26.44 -7.74 5.95
C VAL A 312 26.72 -7.69 7.45
N PHE A 313 25.86 -7.01 8.21
CA PHE A 313 25.99 -6.92 9.66
C PHE A 313 25.98 -8.31 10.30
N SER A 314 25.04 -9.17 9.92
CA SER A 314 24.92 -10.53 10.45
C SER A 314 26.13 -11.39 10.09
N SER A 315 26.63 -11.30 8.86
CA SER A 315 27.84 -12.02 8.42
C SER A 315 29.08 -11.56 9.19
N VAL A 316 29.29 -10.25 9.34
CA VAL A 316 30.43 -9.71 10.12
C VAL A 316 30.33 -10.12 11.58
N LEU A 317 29.13 -10.09 12.15
CA LEU A 317 28.89 -10.44 13.54
C LEU A 317 29.14 -11.95 13.79
N LEU A 318 28.75 -12.82 12.85
CA LEU A 318 29.05 -14.24 12.86
C LEU A 318 30.57 -14.53 12.71
N LEU A 319 31.24 -13.89 11.75
CA LEU A 319 32.68 -14.00 11.56
C LEU A 319 33.46 -13.54 12.81
N SER A 320 33.04 -12.43 13.43
CA SER A 320 33.66 -11.91 14.65
C SER A 320 33.56 -12.88 15.84
N ALA A 321 32.56 -13.77 15.84
CA ALA A 321 32.37 -14.75 16.88
C ALA A 321 33.13 -16.07 16.61
N LEU A 322 33.30 -16.44 15.34
CA LEU A 322 33.87 -17.74 14.91
C LEU A 322 35.38 -17.72 14.67
N LEU A 323 35.99 -16.60 14.28
CA LEU A 323 37.40 -16.58 13.90
C LEU A 323 38.34 -16.84 15.12
N PRO A 324 39.26 -17.83 15.02
CA PRO A 324 40.21 -18.16 16.08
C PRO A 324 41.41 -17.19 16.11
N ALA A 325 42.00 -16.99 17.29
CA ALA A 325 43.22 -16.21 17.45
C ALA A 325 44.46 -16.96 16.91
N ARG A 326 45.35 -16.28 16.17
CA ARG A 326 46.72 -16.77 15.98
C ARG A 326 47.49 -16.64 17.31
N ARG A 327 48.05 -17.75 17.82
CA ARG A 327 49.04 -17.72 18.90
C ARG A 327 50.32 -17.05 18.35
N LYS A 328 50.83 -16.03 19.04
CA LYS A 328 52.29 -15.81 19.10
C LYS A 328 52.84 -16.73 20.18
#